data_AF-A0AB38PMT4-F1
#
_entry.id   AF-A0AB38PMT4-F1
#
_cell.length_a   1.000
_cell.length_b   1.000
_cell.length_c   1.000
_cell.angle_alpha   90.00
_cell.angle_beta   90.00
_cell.angle_gamma   90.00
#
_symmetry.space_group_name_H-M   'P 1'
#
loop_
_entity.id
_entity.type
_entity.pdbx_description
1 polymer ?
#
loop_
_entity_poly.entity_id
_entity_poly.type
_entity_poly.pdbx_seq_one_letter_code
_entity_poly.pdbx_strand_id
1 'polypeptide(L)'
;MKVINDSKIDTAQIGDIFVSVAVCNSNRYIIDEFDTMKEARTFVKEEGYIDAEYWYLAAETINEQGDLSPACWGKTKKEAVDKLKKALK
;
A
#
# COMPACT_ATOMS: atom_id res chain seq x y z
N MET A 1 -3.05 20.03 26.35
CA MET A 1 -2.41 18.92 25.63
C MET A 1 -3.52 18.06 25.05
N LYS A 2 -3.65 18.01 23.71
CA LYS A 2 -4.60 17.12 23.05
C LYS A 2 -3.95 15.74 23.01
N VAL A 3 -4.48 14.81 23.80
CA VAL A 3 -4.09 13.41 23.77
C VAL A 3 -4.56 12.88 22.42
N ILE A 4 -3.61 12.49 21.58
CA ILE A 4 -3.86 11.87 20.29
C ILE A 4 -4.15 10.40 20.61
N ASN A 5 -5.29 9.87 20.15
CA ASN A 5 -5.67 8.47 20.35
C ASN A 5 -4.63 7.53 19.73
N ASP A 6 -3.75 6.98 20.56
CA ASP A 6 -2.91 5.81 20.28
C ASP A 6 -3.79 4.55 20.25
N SER A 7 -4.51 4.30 19.16
CA SER A 7 -5.34 3.07 19.07
C SER A 7 -5.32 2.39 17.71
N LYS A 8 -4.20 2.49 16.97
CA LYS A 8 -4.01 1.71 15.74
C LYS A 8 -2.57 1.21 15.48
N ILE A 9 -1.66 1.28 16.45
CA ILE A 9 -0.25 0.87 16.23
C ILE A 9 0.07 -0.52 16.82
N ASP A 10 -0.77 -1.09 17.69
CA ASP A 10 -0.33 -2.17 18.59
C ASP A 10 -0.79 -3.61 18.24
N THR A 11 -1.06 -3.93 16.97
CA THR A 11 -1.38 -5.33 16.60
C THR A 11 -0.97 -5.70 15.16
N ALA A 12 0.17 -5.22 14.65
CA ALA A 12 0.74 -5.83 13.45
C ALA A 12 1.52 -7.09 13.89
N GLN A 13 1.00 -8.27 13.55
CA GLN A 13 1.69 -9.53 13.82
C GLN A 13 2.63 -9.87 12.67
N ILE A 14 3.72 -10.57 12.97
CA ILE A 14 4.57 -11.17 11.94
C ILE A 14 3.68 -12.06 11.06
N GLY A 15 3.75 -11.87 9.75
CA GLY A 15 2.87 -12.56 8.80
C GLY A 15 1.65 -11.77 8.34
N ASP A 16 1.37 -10.60 8.93
CA ASP A 16 0.27 -9.75 8.46
C ASP A 16 0.58 -9.14 7.09
N ILE A 17 -0.39 -9.24 6.18
CA ILE A 17 -0.27 -8.71 4.82
C ILE A 17 -0.96 -7.35 4.73
N PHE A 18 -0.16 -6.33 4.45
CA PHE A 18 -0.62 -4.97 4.17
C PHE A 18 -0.77 -4.77 2.67
N VAL A 19 -1.84 -4.08 2.27
CA VAL A 19 -2.05 -3.73 0.86
C VAL A 19 -2.37 -2.25 0.75
N SER A 20 -1.49 -1.48 0.11
CA SER A 20 -1.70 -0.09 -0.28
C SER A 20 -2.00 0.02 -1.79
N VAL A 21 -2.42 1.21 -2.21
CA VAL A 21 -2.61 1.62 -3.60
C VAL A 21 -1.65 2.75 -3.90
N ALA A 22 -0.67 2.48 -4.75
CA ALA A 22 0.22 3.48 -5.30
C ALA A 22 -0.44 4.18 -6.50
N VAL A 23 -0.34 5.51 -6.52
CA VAL A 23 -0.62 6.35 -7.67
C VAL A 23 0.71 6.60 -8.37
N CYS A 24 0.81 6.25 -9.64
CA CYS A 24 2.03 6.38 -10.42
C CYS A 24 1.83 7.32 -11.61
N ASN A 25 2.88 8.03 -12.01
CA ASN A 25 2.91 8.72 -13.29
C ASN A 25 3.19 7.74 -14.45
N SER A 26 3.14 8.25 -15.68
CA SER A 26 3.42 7.50 -16.92
C SER A 26 4.80 6.84 -16.98
N ASN A 27 5.77 7.32 -16.20
CA ASN A 27 7.11 6.75 -16.08
C ASN A 27 7.21 5.71 -14.94
N ARG A 28 6.08 5.32 -14.34
CA ARG A 28 5.97 4.39 -13.20
C ARG A 28 6.67 4.85 -11.92
N TYR A 29 6.91 6.15 -11.76
CA TYR A 29 7.30 6.69 -10.47
C TYR A 29 6.07 6.82 -9.58
N ILE A 30 6.19 6.36 -8.33
CA ILE A 30 5.17 6.56 -7.31
C ILE A 30 5.10 8.06 -7.01
N ILE A 31 3.92 8.63 -7.16
CA ILE A 31 3.58 9.99 -6.76
C ILE A 31 3.20 9.98 -5.29
N ASP A 32 2.30 9.07 -4.91
CA ASP A 32 1.80 8.92 -3.54
C ASP A 32 1.18 7.52 -3.32
N GLU A 33 0.97 7.14 -2.06
CA GLU A 33 0.40 5.86 -1.63
C GLU A 33 -0.80 6.05 -0.69
N PHE A 34 -1.83 5.23 -0.86
CA PHE A 34 -3.07 5.31 -0.09
C PHE A 34 -3.55 3.94 0.39
N ASP A 35 -4.28 3.89 1.50
CA ASP A 35 -4.88 2.64 2.00
C ASP A 35 -5.99 2.13 1.07
N THR A 36 -6.69 3.05 0.39
CA THR A 36 -7.83 2.69 -0.47
C THR A 36 -7.75 3.29 -1.86
N MET A 37 -8.31 2.56 -2.83
CA MET A 37 -8.50 3.04 -4.21
C MET A 37 -9.39 4.30 -4.26
N LYS A 38 -10.27 4.49 -3.28
CA LYS A 38 -11.15 5.67 -3.21
C LYS A 38 -10.35 6.93 -2.88
N GLU A 39 -9.46 6.86 -1.90
CA GLU A 39 -8.57 7.96 -1.53
C GLU A 39 -7.63 8.30 -2.68
N ALA A 40 -6.99 7.29 -3.28
CA ALA A 40 -6.12 7.45 -4.44
C ALA A 40 -6.81 8.18 -5.61
N ARG A 41 -8.06 7.82 -5.92
CA ARG A 41 -8.85 8.49 -6.98
C ARG A 41 -9.27 9.90 -6.60
N THR A 42 -9.51 10.16 -5.32
CA THR A 42 -9.87 11.49 -4.82
C THR A 42 -8.67 12.42 -4.97
N PHE A 43 -7.49 11.98 -4.51
CA PHE A 43 -6.23 12.68 -4.71
C PHE A 43 -5.95 12.99 -6.19
N VAL A 44 -6.03 11.98 -7.07
CA VAL A 44 -5.79 12.18 -8.51
C VAL A 44 -6.73 13.23 -9.11
N LYS A 45 -7.99 13.25 -8.69
CA LYS A 45 -8.98 14.21 -9.17
C LYS A 45 -8.71 15.62 -8.65
N GLU A 46 -8.34 15.75 -7.37
CA GLU A 46 -8.08 17.05 -6.73
C GLU A 46 -6.81 17.70 -7.27
N GLU A 47 -5.77 16.91 -7.50
CA GLU A 47 -4.49 17.38 -8.05
C GLU A 47 -4.49 17.49 -9.59
N GLY A 48 -5.50 16.95 -10.27
CA GLY A 48 -5.67 17.07 -11.71
C GLY A 48 -4.72 16.20 -12.55
N TYR A 49 -4.28 15.04 -12.03
CA TYR A 49 -3.46 14.10 -12.80
C TYR A 49 -4.28 13.41 -13.89
N ILE A 50 -3.88 13.57 -15.16
CA ILE A 50 -4.64 13.07 -16.32
C ILE A 50 -4.25 11.62 -16.67
N ASP A 51 -2.97 11.27 -16.53
CA ASP A 51 -2.41 9.97 -16.93
C ASP A 51 -1.91 9.15 -15.73
N ALA A 52 -2.60 9.26 -14.59
CA ALA A 52 -2.25 8.50 -13.39
C ALA A 52 -2.58 7.00 -13.56
N GLU A 53 -1.61 6.15 -13.27
CA GLU A 53 -1.80 4.71 -13.12
C GLU A 53 -1.97 4.33 -11.65
N TYR A 54 -2.75 3.28 -11.38
CA TYR A 54 -2.92 2.74 -10.04
C TYR A 54 -2.33 1.33 -9.95
N TRP A 55 -1.62 1.06 -8.88
CA TRP A 55 -1.01 -0.24 -8.59
C TRP A 55 -1.28 -0.63 -7.14
N TYR A 56 -1.63 -1.89 -6.92
CA TYR A 56 -1.72 -2.45 -5.58
C TYR A 56 -0.34 -2.95 -5.16
N LEU A 57 0.09 -2.56 -3.97
CA LEU A 57 1.35 -2.97 -3.36
C LEU A 57 1.03 -3.86 -2.16
N ALA A 58 1.47 -5.12 -2.20
CA ALA A 58 1.30 -6.04 -1.07
C ALA A 58 2.66 -6.30 -0.40
N ALA A 59 2.72 -6.14 0.91
CA ALA A 59 3.90 -6.44 1.72
C ALA A 59 3.49 -7.18 3.01
N GLU A 60 4.38 -8.00 3.54
CA GLU A 60 4.18 -8.74 4.79
C GLU A 60 5.04 -8.16 5.91
N THR A 61 4.52 -8.10 7.13
CA THR A 61 5.32 -7.78 8.32
C THR A 61 6.33 -8.88 8.60
N ILE A 62 7.61 -8.57 8.51
CA ILE A 62 8.71 -9.53 8.66
C ILE A 62 9.27 -9.60 10.09
N ASN A 63 8.98 -8.62 10.95
CA ASN A 63 9.46 -8.62 12.33
C ASN A 63 8.52 -7.87 13.30
N GLU A 64 8.77 -8.01 14.60
CA GLU A 64 7.98 -7.36 15.66
C GLU A 64 8.15 -5.83 15.70
N GLN A 65 9.10 -5.28 14.93
CA GLN A 65 9.30 -3.83 14.79
C GLN A 65 8.36 -3.22 13.75
N GLY A 66 7.61 -4.06 13.02
CA GLY A 66 6.70 -3.64 11.96
C GLY A 66 7.38 -3.43 10.61
N ASP A 67 8.62 -3.92 10.43
CA ASP A 67 9.27 -3.84 9.13
C ASP A 67 8.49 -4.67 8.11
N LEU A 68 8.42 -4.15 6.88
CA LEU A 68 7.70 -4.77 5.78
C LEU A 68 8.67 -5.43 4.79
N SER A 69 8.27 -6.57 4.24
CA SER A 69 8.94 -7.19 3.11
C SER A 69 8.93 -6.25 1.89
N PRO A 70 9.84 -6.44 0.92
CA PRO A 70 9.73 -5.75 -0.37
C PRO A 70 8.33 -5.93 -0.99
N ALA A 71 7.69 -4.82 -1.35
CA ALA A 71 6.32 -4.84 -1.82
C ALA A 71 6.19 -5.48 -3.20
N CYS A 72 5.20 -6.34 -3.37
CA CYS A 72 4.84 -6.95 -4.65
C CYS A 72 3.73 -6.18 -5.34
N TRP A 73 3.95 -5.82 -6.60
CA TRP A 73 3.06 -4.98 -7.39
C TRP A 73 2.03 -5.80 -8.18
N GLY A 74 0.78 -5.35 -8.22
CA GLY A 74 -0.28 -5.95 -9.03
C GLY A 74 -1.31 -4.93 -9.53
N LYS A 75 -1.98 -5.24 -10.65
CA LYS A 75 -3.10 -4.41 -11.13
C LYS A 75 -4.38 -4.65 -10.33
N THR A 76 -4.43 -5.74 -9.56
CA THR A 76 -5.50 -6.03 -8.60
C THR A 76 -4.92 -6.38 -7.23
N LYS A 77 -5.70 -6.15 -6.17
CA LYS A 77 -5.35 -6.57 -4.80
C LYS A 77 -4.98 -8.05 -4.73
N LYS A 78 -5.76 -8.92 -5.39
CA LYS A 78 -5.51 -10.36 -5.43
C LYS A 78 -4.18 -10.68 -6.09
N GLU A 79 -3.88 -10.07 -7.24
CA GLU A 79 -2.63 -10.31 -7.96
C GLU A 79 -1.40 -9.91 -7.13
N ALA A 80 -1.44 -8.76 -6.45
CA ALA A 80 -0.36 -8.30 -5.58
C ALA A 80 -0.10 -9.30 -4.44
N VAL A 81 -1.17 -9.75 -3.76
CA VAL A 81 -1.09 -10.74 -2.67
C VAL A 81 -0.62 -12.12 -3.18
N ASP A 82 -1.11 -12.57 -4.33
CA ASP A 82 -0.69 -13.86 -4.92
C ASP A 82 0.79 -13.85 -5.29
N LYS A 83 1.32 -12.71 -5.77
CA LYS A 83 2.76 -12.53 -6.04
C LYS A 83 3.58 -12.54 -4.75
N LEU A 84 3.13 -11.82 -3.72
CA LEU A 84 3.77 -11.80 -2.41
C LEU A 84 3.89 -13.22 -1.83
N LYS A 85 2.77 -13.97 -1.80
CA LYS A 85 2.75 -15.36 -1.32
C LYS A 85 3.64 -16.31 -2.12
N LYS A 86 3.92 -16.02 -3.38
CA LYS A 86 4.87 -16.79 -4.20
C LYS A 86 6.32 -16.40 -3.91
N ALA A 87 6.58 -15.14 -3.60
CA ALA A 87 7.92 -14.65 -3.27
C ALA A 87 8.40 -15.10 -1.88
N LEU A 88 7.46 -15.36 -0.98
CA LEU A 88 7.73 -15.84 0.39
C LEU A 88 7.76 -17.38 0.52
N LYS A 89 7.48 -18.10 -0.57
CA LYS A 89 7.61 -19.57 -0.65
C LYS A 89 9.01 -19.97 -1.08
#